data_AF-A0A1X0QEL8-F1
#
_entry.id   AF-A0A1X0QEL8-F1
#
_cell.length_a   1.000
_cell.length_b   1.000
_cell.length_c   1.000
_cell.angle_alpha   90.00
_cell.angle_beta   90.00
_cell.angle_gamma   90.00
#
_symmetry.space_group_name_H-M   'P 1'
#
loop_
_entity.id
_entity.type
_entity.pdbx_description
1 polymer ?
#
loop_
_entity_poly.entity_id
_entity_poly.type
_entity_poly.pdbx_seq_one_letter_code
_entity_poly.pdbx_strand_id
1 'polypeptide(L)'
;MKRRDHENEYVYDSDDKKYLNSLSNLEREKELSRRAERRQKALEMEKLKKLNAENHIPESEKEAPTGPKYQCIVPKKEFVLKRSDLIEHAFIPSFHLIKGAYVKLRVGDVYDICKIVKIGTIKKYKVEINERMRFIDRALNLEGEKFYKDVPLINLSERPTSSQEFEDFVCKNKVSQEKFNQIEKKYTLIKREFDRSPTEAEITQTIKNREKLNPRKKTNTEIKIEIVRNREAAYARKDIKQAQMYQLKLEEIEDKEAYDRIVDVFPADQVEKRWEERQSYMKGITFKDDSIRIKRAMTSFCNKNSVKEKEEKEEEKPKLKSLPARVKNSSIKRPYKKHYTAQEIEKEIDELVSKIDDLKKKKV
;
A
#
# COMPACT_ATOMS: atom_id res chain seq x y z
N MET A 1 -33.37 26.72 10.71
CA MET A 1 -33.95 26.54 12.05
C MET A 1 -34.38 25.07 12.21
N LYS A 2 -33.42 24.13 12.35
CA LYS A 2 -33.65 22.66 12.46
C LYS A 2 -32.70 21.93 13.44
N ARG A 3 -31.91 22.65 14.25
CA ARG A 3 -30.96 22.03 15.21
C ARG A 3 -31.59 21.62 16.54
N ARG A 4 -32.68 22.28 16.96
CA ARG A 4 -33.33 22.03 18.27
C ARG A 4 -34.21 20.77 18.31
N ASP A 5 -34.62 20.25 17.15
CA ASP A 5 -35.52 19.09 17.09
C ASP A 5 -34.78 17.75 17.24
N HIS A 6 -33.49 17.68 16.88
CA HIS A 6 -32.68 16.46 17.05
C HIS A 6 -32.26 16.20 18.50
N GLU A 7 -32.19 17.23 19.35
CA GLU A 7 -31.76 17.05 20.75
C GLU A 7 -32.82 16.31 21.58
N ASN A 8 -34.11 16.55 21.32
CA ASN A 8 -35.20 15.89 22.07
C ASN A 8 -35.36 14.40 21.73
N GLU A 9 -34.82 13.93 20.61
CA GLU A 9 -34.98 12.54 20.15
C GLU A 9 -34.09 11.54 20.92
N TYR A 10 -33.05 12.03 21.62
CA TYR A 10 -32.03 11.21 22.29
C TYR A 10 -31.82 11.56 23.78
N VAL A 11 -32.74 12.35 24.36
CA VAL A 11 -32.81 12.65 25.79
C VAL A 11 -33.80 11.67 26.41
N TYR A 12 -33.36 10.89 27.40
CA TYR A 12 -34.17 9.83 28.00
C TYR A 12 -35.12 10.38 29.09
N ASP A 13 -34.64 11.28 29.94
CA ASP A 13 -35.40 11.86 31.05
C ASP A 13 -34.91 13.28 31.44
N SER A 14 -35.51 13.85 32.48
CA SER A 14 -35.19 15.19 32.97
C SER A 14 -33.79 15.30 33.60
N ASP A 15 -33.25 14.22 34.15
CA ASP A 15 -31.92 14.21 34.78
C ASP A 15 -30.81 14.01 33.74
N ASP A 16 -31.08 13.24 32.69
CA ASP A 16 -30.26 13.10 31.51
C ASP A 16 -30.13 14.43 30.75
N LYS A 17 -31.21 15.22 30.71
CA LYS A 17 -31.15 16.59 30.17
C LYS A 17 -30.24 17.50 30.98
N LYS A 18 -30.23 17.39 32.31
CA LYS A 18 -29.31 18.15 33.18
C LYS A 18 -27.87 17.71 32.97
N TYR A 19 -27.63 16.40 32.86
CA TYR A 19 -26.32 15.83 32.55
C TYR A 19 -25.79 16.34 31.20
N LEU A 20 -26.57 16.24 30.12
CA LEU A 20 -26.18 16.76 28.81
C LEU A 20 -25.91 18.27 28.84
N ASN A 21 -26.68 19.01 29.62
CA ASN A 21 -26.48 20.45 29.81
C ASN A 21 -25.22 20.81 30.59
N SER A 22 -24.70 19.90 31.43
CA SER A 22 -23.46 20.06 32.18
C SER A 22 -22.19 19.85 31.34
N LEU A 23 -22.31 19.21 30.17
CA LEU A 23 -21.20 18.95 29.25
C LEU A 23 -20.93 20.16 28.34
N SER A 24 -19.68 20.29 27.89
CA SER A 24 -19.31 21.26 26.85
C SER A 24 -20.01 20.93 25.52
N ASN A 25 -20.15 21.91 24.63
CA ASN A 25 -20.86 21.71 23.35
C ASN A 25 -20.28 20.54 22.52
N LEU A 26 -18.95 20.40 22.51
CA LEU A 26 -18.27 19.33 21.77
C LEU A 26 -18.52 17.95 22.41
N GLU A 27 -18.53 17.87 23.74
CA GLU A 27 -18.78 16.62 24.46
C GLU A 27 -20.25 16.22 24.37
N ARG A 28 -21.17 17.19 24.42
CA ARG A 28 -22.60 16.99 24.20
C ARG A 28 -22.87 16.41 22.82
N GLU A 29 -22.27 16.97 21.77
CA GLU A 29 -22.42 16.47 20.40
C GLU A 29 -21.86 15.06 20.24
N LYS A 30 -20.70 14.76 20.83
CA LYS A 30 -20.12 13.41 20.86
C LYS A 30 -21.03 12.40 21.57
N GLU A 31 -21.61 12.77 22.71
CA GLU A 31 -22.49 11.86 23.46
C GLU A 31 -23.81 11.61 22.72
N LEU A 32 -24.41 12.64 22.11
CA LEU A 32 -25.59 12.50 21.26
C LEU A 32 -25.31 11.62 20.04
N SER A 33 -24.16 11.82 19.37
CA SER A 33 -23.73 10.97 18.25
C SER A 33 -23.53 9.51 18.67
N ARG A 34 -22.90 9.27 19.83
CA ARG A 34 -22.74 7.91 20.39
C ARG A 34 -24.09 7.23 20.67
N ARG A 35 -25.08 7.98 21.15
CA ARG A 35 -26.44 7.48 21.38
C ARG A 35 -27.17 7.15 20.09
N ALA A 36 -27.04 7.99 19.07
CA ALA A 36 -27.59 7.74 17.74
C ALA A 36 -27.03 6.45 17.13
N GLU A 37 -25.71 6.23 17.19
CA GLU A 37 -25.09 4.99 16.72
C GLU A 37 -25.58 3.74 17.47
N ARG A 38 -25.75 3.82 18.80
CA ARG A 38 -26.27 2.70 19.60
C ARG A 38 -27.68 2.34 19.20
N ARG A 39 -28.55 3.35 19.00
CA ARG A 39 -29.94 3.15 18.57
C ARG A 39 -30.00 2.55 17.17
N GLN A 40 -29.18 3.03 16.24
CA GLN A 40 -29.10 2.49 14.89
C GLN A 40 -28.65 1.03 14.89
N LYS A 41 -27.60 0.68 15.67
CA LYS A 41 -27.16 -0.70 15.85
C LYS A 41 -28.24 -1.60 16.46
N ALA A 42 -29.04 -1.09 17.40
CA ALA A 42 -30.14 -1.83 18.00
C ALA A 42 -31.23 -2.13 16.97
N LEU A 43 -31.61 -1.14 16.15
CA LEU A 43 -32.58 -1.30 15.05
C LEU A 43 -32.07 -2.27 13.98
N GLU A 44 -30.80 -2.19 13.62
CA GLU A 44 -30.17 -3.13 12.67
C GLU A 44 -30.16 -4.57 13.23
N MET A 45 -29.84 -4.75 14.51
CA MET A 45 -29.92 -6.06 15.17
C MET A 45 -31.35 -6.59 15.23
N GLU A 46 -32.35 -5.75 15.49
CA GLU A 46 -33.75 -6.15 15.50
C GLU A 46 -34.23 -6.56 14.09
N LYS A 47 -33.84 -5.81 13.06
CA LYS A 47 -34.09 -6.18 11.65
C LYS A 47 -33.42 -7.50 11.28
N LEU A 48 -32.19 -7.74 11.74
CA LEU A 48 -31.48 -9.00 11.57
C LEU A 48 -32.18 -10.16 12.31
N LYS A 49 -32.71 -9.93 13.52
CA LYS A 49 -33.50 -10.93 14.25
C LYS A 49 -34.81 -11.26 13.53
N LYS A 50 -35.53 -10.26 13.01
CA LYS A 50 -36.75 -10.45 12.21
C LYS A 50 -36.47 -11.21 10.92
N LEU A 51 -35.41 -10.86 10.19
CA LEU A 51 -34.96 -11.60 9.01
C LEU A 51 -34.56 -13.04 9.33
N ASN A 52 -33.93 -13.29 10.49
CA ASN A 52 -33.59 -14.65 10.91
C ASN A 52 -34.83 -15.45 11.36
N ALA A 53 -35.83 -14.81 11.98
CA ALA A 53 -37.09 -15.44 12.35
C ALA A 53 -37.97 -15.75 11.12
N GLU A 54 -38.00 -14.88 10.11
CA GLU A 54 -38.67 -15.12 8.83
C GLU A 54 -37.96 -16.19 7.98
N ASN A 55 -36.65 -16.40 8.19
CA ASN A 55 -35.88 -17.48 7.57
C ASN A 55 -35.79 -18.75 8.44
N HIS A 56 -36.53 -18.81 9.56
CA HIS A 56 -36.59 -20.04 10.35
C HIS A 56 -37.48 -21.05 9.62
N ILE A 57 -36.84 -21.87 8.80
CA ILE A 57 -37.36 -23.18 8.41
C ILE A 57 -37.65 -23.91 9.73
N PRO A 58 -38.86 -24.44 9.95
CA PRO A 58 -39.17 -25.17 11.18
C PRO A 58 -38.16 -26.31 11.34
N GLU A 59 -37.44 -26.33 12.47
CA GLU A 59 -36.68 -27.49 12.90
C GLU A 59 -37.70 -28.58 13.22
N SER A 60 -38.04 -29.38 12.22
CA SER A 60 -38.79 -30.61 12.45
C SER A 60 -37.89 -31.57 13.23
N GLU A 61 -38.44 -32.00 14.35
CA GLU A 61 -37.88 -32.99 15.25
C GLU A 61 -37.39 -34.20 14.45
N LYS A 62 -36.16 -34.63 14.78
CA LYS A 62 -35.53 -35.81 14.22
C LYS A 62 -36.23 -37.06 14.77
N GLU A 63 -37.38 -37.40 14.19
CA GLU A 63 -37.77 -38.79 14.09
C GLU A 63 -37.03 -39.40 12.90
N ALA A 64 -36.28 -40.48 13.16
CA ALA A 64 -35.62 -41.25 12.13
C ALA A 64 -36.70 -41.95 11.27
N PRO A 65 -36.86 -41.60 9.99
CA PRO A 65 -37.76 -42.34 9.14
C PRO A 65 -37.00 -43.57 8.64
N THR A 66 -37.25 -44.71 9.25
CA THR A 66 -37.24 -46.00 8.54
C THR A 66 -38.39 -45.99 7.54
N GLY A 67 -38.19 -45.23 6.46
CA GLY A 67 -39.11 -45.09 5.35
C GLY A 67 -38.38 -45.34 4.02
N PRO A 68 -39.11 -45.73 2.97
CA PRO A 68 -38.55 -46.26 1.74
C PRO A 68 -37.60 -45.25 1.09
N LYS A 69 -36.50 -45.74 0.51
CA LYS A 69 -35.50 -44.96 -0.24
C LYS A 69 -36.20 -44.06 -1.26
N TYR A 70 -36.42 -42.79 -0.90
CA TYR A 70 -36.82 -41.77 -1.85
C TYR A 70 -35.67 -41.63 -2.85
N GLN A 71 -35.87 -42.17 -4.05
CA GLN A 71 -35.03 -41.86 -5.20
C GLN A 71 -35.27 -40.38 -5.52
N CYS A 72 -34.43 -39.50 -4.98
CA CYS A 72 -34.44 -38.09 -5.33
C CYS A 72 -33.86 -37.98 -6.74
N ILE A 73 -34.74 -37.85 -7.75
CA ILE A 73 -34.37 -37.72 -9.16
C ILE A 73 -33.93 -36.27 -9.41
N VAL A 74 -32.85 -35.84 -8.77
CA VAL A 74 -32.23 -34.53 -9.07
C VAL A 74 -31.19 -34.75 -10.16
N PRO A 75 -31.34 -34.13 -11.35
CA PRO A 75 -30.33 -34.27 -12.40
C PRO A 75 -29.01 -33.64 -11.94
N LYS A 76 -27.93 -34.41 -12.07
CA LYS A 76 -26.58 -33.97 -11.68
C LYS A 76 -26.14 -32.81 -12.58
N LYS A 77 -25.90 -31.65 -11.96
CA LYS A 77 -25.33 -30.46 -12.59
C LYS A 77 -24.14 -29.96 -11.79
N GLU A 78 -23.30 -29.12 -12.38
CA GLU A 78 -22.23 -28.47 -11.63
C GLU A 78 -22.80 -27.39 -10.69
N PHE A 79 -22.45 -27.46 -9.41
CA PHE A 79 -22.85 -26.48 -8.40
C PHE A 79 -21.74 -26.17 -7.39
N VAL A 80 -20.57 -26.80 -7.56
CA VAL A 80 -19.43 -26.73 -6.65
C VAL A 80 -18.34 -25.90 -7.30
N LEU A 81 -17.85 -24.88 -6.59
CA LEU A 81 -16.75 -24.03 -7.05
C LEU A 81 -15.43 -24.80 -6.99
N LYS A 82 -14.62 -24.71 -8.06
CA LYS A 82 -13.31 -25.34 -8.11
C LYS A 82 -12.29 -24.53 -7.33
N ARG A 83 -11.23 -25.21 -6.89
CA ARG A 83 -10.11 -24.56 -6.22
C ARG A 83 -9.47 -23.50 -7.12
N SER A 84 -9.15 -23.83 -8.38
CA SER A 84 -8.56 -22.91 -9.36
C SER A 84 -9.32 -21.59 -9.47
N ASP A 85 -10.64 -21.65 -9.68
CA ASP A 85 -11.54 -20.49 -9.75
C ASP A 85 -11.40 -19.58 -8.53
N LEU A 86 -11.48 -20.16 -7.34
CA LEU A 86 -11.42 -19.42 -6.08
C LEU A 86 -10.07 -18.73 -5.89
N ILE A 87 -8.99 -19.41 -6.25
CA ILE A 87 -7.65 -18.85 -6.10
C ILE A 87 -7.40 -17.73 -7.11
N GLU A 88 -7.86 -17.88 -8.35
CA GLU A 88 -7.71 -16.85 -9.39
C GLU A 88 -8.45 -15.55 -9.02
N HIS A 89 -9.64 -15.69 -8.46
CA HIS A 89 -10.55 -14.58 -8.13
C HIS A 89 -10.40 -14.07 -6.69
N ALA A 90 -9.49 -14.64 -5.88
CA ALA A 90 -9.30 -14.31 -4.45
C ALA A 90 -9.00 -12.83 -4.15
N PHE A 91 -8.52 -12.08 -5.16
CA PHE A 91 -8.12 -10.67 -5.02
C PHE A 91 -9.15 -9.68 -5.55
N ILE A 92 -10.20 -10.18 -6.20
CA ILE A 92 -11.25 -9.36 -6.81
C ILE A 92 -12.13 -8.77 -5.69
N PRO A 93 -12.55 -7.49 -5.79
CA PRO A 93 -13.39 -6.87 -4.77
C PRO A 93 -14.72 -7.62 -4.52
N SER A 94 -15.31 -8.18 -5.58
CA SER A 94 -16.55 -8.96 -5.54
C SER A 94 -16.38 -10.40 -5.03
N PHE A 95 -15.19 -10.80 -4.57
CA PHE A 95 -14.96 -12.16 -4.06
C PHE A 95 -15.89 -12.57 -2.90
N HIS A 96 -16.47 -11.61 -2.19
CA HIS A 96 -17.46 -11.85 -1.14
C HIS A 96 -18.76 -12.54 -1.62
N LEU A 97 -19.07 -12.48 -2.92
CA LEU A 97 -20.26 -13.08 -3.51
C LEU A 97 -20.30 -14.61 -3.42
N ILE A 98 -19.15 -15.26 -3.22
CA ILE A 98 -19.08 -16.72 -3.04
C ILE A 98 -19.71 -17.20 -1.73
N LYS A 99 -20.02 -16.31 -0.79
CA LYS A 99 -20.64 -16.67 0.48
C LYS A 99 -21.97 -17.39 0.23
N GLY A 100 -22.10 -18.60 0.74
CA GLY A 100 -23.25 -19.48 0.57
C GLY A 100 -23.21 -20.36 -0.68
N ALA A 101 -22.14 -20.33 -1.46
CA ALA A 101 -21.85 -21.34 -2.48
C ALA A 101 -21.21 -22.60 -1.84
N TYR A 102 -21.07 -23.66 -2.63
CA TYR A 102 -20.52 -24.93 -2.17
C TYR A 102 -19.13 -25.17 -2.74
N VAL A 103 -18.28 -25.80 -1.94
CA VAL A 103 -16.91 -26.20 -2.29
C VAL A 103 -16.68 -27.63 -1.83
N LYS A 104 -15.76 -28.32 -2.50
CA LYS A 104 -15.34 -29.67 -2.13
C LYS A 104 -14.08 -29.59 -1.29
N LEU A 105 -14.17 -29.97 -0.02
CA LEU A 105 -13.07 -29.98 0.93
C LEU A 105 -12.46 -31.38 1.00
N ARG A 106 -11.12 -31.48 1.01
CA ARG A 106 -10.42 -32.74 1.31
C ARG A 106 -10.19 -32.86 2.82
N VAL A 107 -10.74 -33.89 3.45
CA VAL A 107 -10.55 -34.21 4.86
C VAL A 107 -9.93 -35.60 4.95
N GLY A 108 -8.59 -35.65 5.02
CA GLY A 108 -7.84 -36.90 4.89
C GLY A 108 -7.98 -37.47 3.47
N ASP A 109 -8.52 -38.67 3.35
CA ASP A 109 -8.77 -39.35 2.08
C ASP A 109 -10.23 -39.25 1.61
N VAL A 110 -11.08 -38.61 2.40
CA VAL A 110 -12.49 -38.40 2.07
C VAL A 110 -12.70 -36.97 1.59
N TYR A 111 -13.61 -36.80 0.64
CA TYR A 111 -14.06 -35.49 0.20
C TYR A 111 -15.45 -35.19 0.76
N ASP A 112 -15.62 -33.98 1.27
CA ASP A 112 -16.91 -33.49 1.78
C ASP A 112 -17.33 -32.23 1.01
N ILE A 113 -18.63 -32.09 0.75
CA ILE A 113 -19.19 -30.92 0.08
C ILE A 113 -19.68 -29.95 1.15
N CYS A 114 -18.99 -28.83 1.30
CA CYS A 114 -19.25 -27.86 2.35
C CYS A 114 -19.75 -26.53 1.77
N LYS A 115 -20.63 -25.87 2.51
CA LYS A 115 -21.12 -24.52 2.22
C LYS A 115 -20.16 -23.47 2.76
N ILE A 116 -19.88 -22.44 1.97
CA ILE A 116 -19.06 -21.30 2.40
C ILE A 116 -19.89 -20.39 3.31
N VAL A 117 -19.54 -20.28 4.59
CA VAL A 117 -20.24 -19.41 5.55
C VAL A 117 -19.60 -18.04 5.64
N LYS A 118 -18.26 -17.97 5.70
CA LYS A 118 -17.52 -16.73 5.89
C LYS A 118 -16.19 -16.80 5.16
N ILE A 119 -15.69 -15.65 4.73
CA ILE A 119 -14.35 -15.48 4.18
C ILE A 119 -13.50 -14.82 5.27
N GLY A 120 -12.41 -15.47 5.63
CA GLY A 120 -11.44 -15.02 6.61
C GLY A 120 -10.13 -14.57 5.97
N THR A 121 -9.27 -13.99 6.81
CA THR A 121 -7.88 -13.67 6.47
C THR A 121 -6.97 -14.40 7.45
N ILE A 122 -6.02 -15.16 6.93
CA ILE A 122 -5.03 -15.96 7.66
C ILE A 122 -3.60 -15.53 7.30
N LYS A 123 -2.60 -16.17 7.91
CA LYS A 123 -1.19 -15.95 7.56
C LYS A 123 -0.97 -16.26 6.08
N LYS A 124 -0.24 -15.38 5.38
CA LYS A 124 0.10 -15.55 3.97
C LYS A 124 0.74 -16.92 3.69
N TYR A 125 0.25 -17.60 2.66
CA TYR A 125 0.75 -18.88 2.21
C TYR A 125 0.98 -18.87 0.70
N LYS A 126 1.85 -19.76 0.22
CA LYS A 126 2.20 -19.89 -1.19
C LYS A 126 1.26 -20.89 -1.86
N VAL A 127 0.78 -20.55 -3.05
CA VAL A 127 -0.04 -21.40 -3.89
C VAL A 127 0.49 -21.36 -5.32
N GLU A 128 0.65 -22.52 -5.91
CA GLU A 128 1.06 -22.66 -7.31
C GLU A 128 -0.19 -22.74 -8.20
N ILE A 129 -0.26 -21.86 -9.21
CA ILE A 129 -1.31 -21.88 -10.23
C ILE A 129 -0.65 -21.61 -11.57
N ASN A 130 -0.85 -22.50 -12.54
CA ASN A 130 -0.31 -22.35 -13.90
C ASN A 130 1.19 -22.01 -13.87
N GLU A 131 1.98 -22.79 -13.11
CA GLU A 131 3.43 -22.65 -12.95
C GLU A 131 3.89 -21.31 -12.31
N ARG A 132 2.95 -20.50 -11.82
CA ARG A 132 3.24 -19.24 -11.14
C ARG A 132 2.95 -19.35 -9.65
N MET A 133 3.96 -19.03 -8.85
CA MET A 133 3.82 -18.93 -7.41
C MET A 133 3.10 -17.64 -7.02
N ARG A 134 1.97 -17.77 -6.31
CA ARG A 134 1.18 -16.65 -5.78
C ARG A 134 1.14 -16.73 -4.26
N PHE A 135 1.13 -15.57 -3.61
CA PHE A 135 0.94 -15.47 -2.16
C PHE A 135 -0.50 -15.04 -1.87
N ILE A 136 -1.16 -15.76 -0.98
CA ILE A 136 -2.58 -15.57 -0.67
C ILE A 136 -2.75 -15.59 0.85
N ASP A 137 -3.68 -14.79 1.35
CA ASP A 137 -4.01 -14.70 2.78
C ASP A 137 -5.46 -15.07 3.06
N ARG A 138 -6.21 -15.56 2.08
CA ARG A 138 -7.64 -15.85 2.21
C ARG A 138 -7.87 -17.26 2.75
N ALA A 139 -8.84 -17.37 3.64
CA ALA A 139 -9.35 -18.64 4.13
C ALA A 139 -10.88 -18.64 4.11
N LEU A 140 -11.48 -19.83 4.17
CA LEU A 140 -12.92 -20.02 4.19
C LEU A 140 -13.34 -20.70 5.50
N ASN A 141 -14.44 -20.23 6.07
CA ASN A 141 -15.16 -20.99 7.08
C ASN A 141 -16.24 -21.79 6.37
N LEU A 142 -16.18 -23.10 6.53
CA LEU A 142 -16.98 -24.06 5.79
C LEU A 142 -17.93 -24.81 6.74
N GLU A 143 -19.17 -24.96 6.30
CA GLU A 143 -20.20 -25.73 6.99
C GLU A 143 -20.51 -26.98 6.17
N GLY A 144 -20.09 -28.14 6.68
CA GLY A 144 -20.47 -29.46 6.17
C GLY A 144 -21.10 -30.27 7.29
N GLU A 145 -20.69 -31.53 7.45
CA GLU A 145 -21.05 -32.32 8.64
C GLU A 145 -20.47 -31.71 9.93
N LYS A 146 -19.29 -31.11 9.81
CA LYS A 146 -18.63 -30.33 10.85
C LYS A 146 -18.39 -28.91 10.35
N PHE A 147 -18.21 -28.00 11.30
CA PHE A 147 -17.79 -26.63 11.00
C PHE A 147 -16.27 -26.55 10.94
N TYR A 148 -15.73 -26.21 9.78
CA TYR A 148 -14.30 -26.03 9.56
C TYR A 148 -13.96 -24.53 9.56
N LYS A 149 -13.06 -24.12 10.45
CA LYS A 149 -12.63 -22.72 10.60
C LYS A 149 -11.34 -22.48 9.81
N ASP A 150 -11.27 -21.31 9.17
CA ASP A 150 -10.07 -20.75 8.55
C ASP A 150 -9.36 -21.74 7.60
N VAL A 151 -10.14 -22.44 6.77
CA VAL A 151 -9.65 -23.41 5.79
C VAL A 151 -8.93 -22.68 4.65
N PRO A 152 -7.62 -22.93 4.43
CA PRO A 152 -6.89 -22.36 3.30
C PRO A 152 -7.44 -22.85 1.96
N LEU A 153 -7.43 -21.99 0.93
CA LEU A 153 -7.93 -22.36 -0.41
C LEU A 153 -7.19 -23.54 -1.04
N ILE A 154 -5.94 -23.80 -0.64
CA ILE A 154 -5.13 -24.92 -1.17
C ILE A 154 -5.69 -26.29 -0.79
N ASN A 155 -6.44 -26.38 0.31
CA ASN A 155 -7.05 -27.63 0.81
C ASN A 155 -8.34 -28.01 0.08
N LEU A 156 -8.83 -27.14 -0.82
CA LEU A 156 -10.00 -27.42 -1.63
C LEU A 156 -9.64 -28.35 -2.79
N SER A 157 -10.61 -29.16 -3.22
CA SER A 157 -10.44 -30.07 -4.34
C SER A 157 -10.58 -29.36 -5.69
N GLU A 158 -9.78 -29.76 -6.66
CA GLU A 158 -9.95 -29.39 -8.07
C GLU A 158 -10.87 -30.37 -8.81
N ARG A 159 -11.01 -31.60 -8.30
CA ARG A 159 -11.75 -32.67 -8.96
C ARG A 159 -13.25 -32.36 -9.00
N PRO A 160 -13.95 -32.67 -10.10
CA PRO A 160 -15.40 -32.53 -10.17
C PRO A 160 -16.09 -33.44 -9.15
N THR A 161 -17.34 -33.11 -8.84
CA THR A 161 -18.17 -33.88 -7.91
C THR A 161 -18.50 -35.25 -8.50
N SER A 162 -18.20 -36.33 -7.76
CA SER A 162 -18.59 -37.68 -8.16
C SER A 162 -20.10 -37.88 -7.98
N SER A 163 -20.69 -38.90 -8.62
CA SER A 163 -22.14 -39.14 -8.46
C SER A 163 -22.48 -39.58 -7.04
N GLN A 164 -21.62 -40.38 -6.42
CA GLN A 164 -21.76 -40.80 -5.02
C GLN A 164 -21.68 -39.61 -4.05
N GLU A 165 -20.70 -38.70 -4.23
CA GLU A 165 -20.60 -37.50 -3.40
C GLU A 165 -21.83 -36.59 -3.53
N PHE A 166 -22.43 -36.56 -4.73
CA PHE A 166 -23.65 -35.80 -4.97
C PHE A 166 -24.86 -36.42 -4.27
N GLU A 167 -25.04 -37.73 -4.39
CA GLU A 167 -26.10 -38.47 -3.69
C GLU A 167 -25.97 -38.32 -2.18
N ASP A 168 -24.75 -38.49 -1.65
CA ASP A 168 -24.44 -38.27 -0.23
C ASP A 168 -24.81 -36.84 0.20
N PHE A 169 -24.48 -35.83 -0.61
CA PHE A 169 -24.83 -34.44 -0.33
C PHE A 169 -26.34 -34.21 -0.27
N VAL A 170 -27.09 -34.73 -1.26
CA VAL A 170 -28.55 -34.59 -1.34
C VAL A 170 -29.22 -35.28 -0.16
N CYS A 171 -28.79 -36.51 0.16
CA CYS A 171 -29.32 -37.30 1.27
C CYS A 171 -29.01 -36.64 2.63
N LYS A 172 -27.75 -36.26 2.88
CA LYS A 172 -27.33 -35.66 4.16
C LYS A 172 -28.00 -34.32 4.43
N ASN A 173 -28.10 -33.47 3.41
CA ASN A 173 -28.64 -32.11 3.56
C ASN A 173 -30.15 -32.01 3.30
N LYS A 174 -30.81 -33.15 3.05
CA LYS A 174 -32.24 -33.26 2.70
C LYS A 174 -32.63 -32.21 1.64
N VAL A 175 -31.86 -32.14 0.55
CA VAL A 175 -32.02 -31.09 -0.46
C VAL A 175 -33.21 -31.39 -1.35
N SER A 176 -34.25 -30.56 -1.30
CA SER A 176 -35.34 -30.60 -2.27
C SER A 176 -34.89 -30.07 -3.64
N GLN A 177 -35.62 -30.45 -4.71
CA GLN A 177 -35.36 -29.94 -6.06
C GLN A 177 -35.37 -28.40 -6.12
N GLU A 178 -36.30 -27.76 -5.41
CA GLU A 178 -36.39 -26.30 -5.36
C GLU A 178 -35.16 -25.66 -4.71
N LYS A 179 -34.70 -26.22 -3.59
CA LYS A 179 -33.48 -25.78 -2.91
C LYS A 179 -32.27 -25.99 -3.81
N PHE A 180 -32.20 -27.11 -4.53
CA PHE A 180 -31.13 -27.34 -5.50
C PHE A 180 -31.13 -26.33 -6.64
N ASN A 181 -32.30 -25.98 -7.18
CA ASN A 181 -32.42 -24.94 -8.21
C ASN A 181 -31.92 -23.57 -7.71
N GLN A 182 -32.10 -23.24 -6.43
CA GLN A 182 -31.54 -22.02 -5.84
C GLN A 182 -30.01 -22.08 -5.76
N ILE A 183 -29.46 -23.24 -5.39
CA ILE A 183 -28.01 -23.48 -5.35
C ILE A 183 -27.41 -23.34 -6.76
N GLU A 184 -28.04 -23.95 -7.76
CA GLU A 184 -27.64 -23.87 -9.16
C GLU A 184 -27.67 -22.41 -9.65
N LYS A 185 -28.76 -21.67 -9.42
CA LYS A 185 -28.86 -20.25 -9.79
C LYS A 185 -27.73 -19.42 -9.19
N LYS A 186 -27.39 -19.68 -7.92
CA LYS A 186 -26.30 -18.98 -7.23
C LYS A 186 -24.94 -19.34 -7.81
N TYR A 187 -24.69 -20.61 -8.10
CA TYR A 187 -23.47 -21.07 -8.77
C TYR A 187 -23.30 -20.38 -10.13
N THR A 188 -24.34 -20.37 -10.96
CA THR A 188 -24.32 -19.73 -12.27
C THR A 188 -24.08 -18.22 -12.19
N LEU A 189 -24.65 -17.55 -11.19
CA LEU A 189 -24.42 -16.13 -10.95
C LEU A 189 -22.95 -15.84 -10.60
N ILE A 190 -22.35 -16.66 -9.71
CA ILE A 190 -20.94 -16.52 -9.33
C ILE A 190 -20.04 -16.81 -10.53
N LYS A 191 -20.33 -17.85 -11.30
CA LYS A 191 -19.56 -18.18 -12.51
C LYS A 191 -19.60 -17.06 -13.54
N ARG A 192 -20.78 -16.51 -13.83
CA ARG A 192 -20.92 -15.34 -14.71
C ARG A 192 -20.10 -14.14 -14.21
N GLU A 193 -20.06 -13.94 -12.90
CA GLU A 193 -19.29 -12.86 -12.27
C GLU A 193 -17.78 -13.11 -12.32
N PHE A 194 -17.34 -14.37 -12.32
CA PHE A 194 -15.94 -14.75 -12.51
C PHE A 194 -15.51 -14.62 -13.97
N ASP A 195 -16.38 -15.01 -14.90
CA ASP A 195 -16.09 -14.99 -16.34
C ASP A 195 -16.18 -13.58 -16.95
N ARG A 196 -16.71 -12.58 -16.23
CA ARG A 196 -16.82 -11.22 -16.75
C ARG A 196 -15.46 -10.52 -16.78
N SER A 197 -15.31 -9.60 -17.72
CA SER A 197 -14.18 -8.67 -17.73
C SER A 197 -14.23 -7.73 -16.51
N PRO A 198 -13.15 -7.61 -15.73
CA PRO A 198 -13.10 -6.68 -14.61
C PRO A 198 -13.08 -5.23 -15.11
N THR A 199 -13.71 -4.32 -14.35
CA THR A 199 -13.67 -2.88 -14.64
C THR A 199 -12.29 -2.29 -14.29
N GLU A 200 -11.94 -1.14 -14.85
CA GLU A 200 -10.64 -0.48 -14.57
C GLU A 200 -10.44 -0.19 -13.07
N ALA A 201 -11.51 0.19 -12.37
CA ALA A 201 -11.51 0.38 -10.92
C ALA A 201 -11.19 -0.92 -10.16
N GLU A 202 -11.78 -2.03 -10.58
CA GLU A 202 -11.53 -3.35 -9.99
C GLU A 202 -10.15 -3.89 -10.31
N ILE A 203 -9.65 -3.66 -11.53
CA ILE A 203 -8.28 -3.99 -11.91
C ILE A 203 -7.32 -3.24 -10.99
N THR A 204 -7.51 -1.93 -10.82
CA THR A 204 -6.68 -1.09 -9.94
C THR A 204 -6.73 -1.60 -8.50
N GLN A 205 -7.91 -1.96 -7.98
CA GLN A 205 -8.05 -2.47 -6.62
C GLN A 205 -7.45 -3.87 -6.47
N THR A 206 -7.57 -4.73 -7.48
CA THR A 206 -6.97 -6.06 -7.53
C THR A 206 -5.45 -5.98 -7.51
N ILE A 207 -4.86 -5.04 -8.26
CA ILE A 207 -3.42 -4.77 -8.24
C ILE A 207 -3.00 -4.33 -6.84
N LYS A 208 -3.70 -3.36 -6.23
CA LYS A 208 -3.43 -2.90 -4.86
C LYS A 208 -3.51 -4.04 -3.84
N ASN A 209 -4.50 -4.93 -3.96
CA ASN A 209 -4.65 -6.08 -3.07
C ASN A 209 -3.51 -7.10 -3.25
N ARG A 210 -3.07 -7.35 -4.48
CA ARG A 210 -1.92 -8.21 -4.78
C ARG A 210 -0.61 -7.63 -4.25
N GLU A 211 -0.39 -6.34 -4.43
CA GLU A 211 0.81 -5.63 -3.93
C GLU A 211 0.90 -5.63 -2.41
N LYS A 212 -0.22 -5.57 -1.69
CA LYS A 212 -0.22 -5.69 -0.23
C LYS A 212 0.32 -7.05 0.25
N LEU A 213 0.04 -8.12 -0.50
CA LEU A 213 0.39 -9.49 -0.11
C LEU A 213 1.75 -9.93 -0.63
N ASN A 214 2.06 -9.52 -1.84
CA ASN A 214 3.36 -9.70 -2.46
C ASN A 214 3.86 -8.32 -2.88
N PRO A 215 4.42 -7.52 -1.94
CA PRO A 215 5.02 -6.26 -2.31
C PRO A 215 6.12 -6.58 -3.30
N ARG A 216 5.93 -6.13 -4.55
CA ARG A 216 6.99 -6.20 -5.54
C ARG A 216 8.21 -5.56 -4.90
N LYS A 217 9.38 -6.18 -5.04
CA LYS A 217 10.63 -5.46 -4.80
C LYS A 217 10.56 -4.25 -5.73
N LYS A 218 10.35 -3.05 -5.17
CA LYS A 218 10.37 -1.83 -5.96
C LYS A 218 11.72 -1.79 -6.67
N THR A 219 11.70 -1.56 -7.97
CA THR A 219 12.96 -1.37 -8.71
C THR A 219 13.69 -0.17 -8.11
N ASN A 220 15.01 -0.16 -8.14
CA ASN A 220 15.75 0.99 -7.61
C ASN A 220 15.31 2.30 -8.27
N THR A 221 14.98 2.27 -9.57
CA THR A 221 14.39 3.41 -10.30
C THR A 221 13.08 3.91 -9.67
N GLU A 222 12.14 3.02 -9.34
CA GLU A 222 10.89 3.40 -8.66
C GLU A 222 11.15 4.02 -7.28
N ILE A 223 12.09 3.44 -6.52
CA ILE A 223 12.49 3.97 -5.22
C ILE A 223 13.09 5.37 -5.37
N LYS A 224 13.98 5.58 -6.36
CA LYS A 224 14.59 6.89 -6.65
C LYS A 224 13.53 7.92 -7.03
N ILE A 225 12.58 7.57 -7.89
CA ILE A 225 11.47 8.46 -8.28
C ILE A 225 10.65 8.88 -7.05
N GLU A 226 10.34 7.94 -6.16
CA GLU A 226 9.61 8.22 -4.92
C GLU A 226 10.40 9.14 -3.98
N ILE A 227 11.70 8.91 -3.82
CA ILE A 227 12.59 9.77 -3.02
C ILE A 227 12.65 11.18 -3.60
N VAL A 228 12.79 11.33 -4.93
CA VAL A 228 12.82 12.64 -5.61
C VAL A 228 11.49 13.38 -5.40
N ARG A 229 10.35 12.70 -5.58
CA ARG A 229 9.02 13.28 -5.33
C ARG A 229 8.86 13.73 -3.87
N ASN A 230 9.28 12.92 -2.91
CA ASN A 230 9.20 13.27 -1.49
C ASN A 230 10.13 14.43 -1.12
N ARG A 231 11.32 14.48 -1.74
CA ARG A 231 12.26 15.59 -1.62
C ARG A 231 11.66 16.90 -2.13
N GLU A 232 11.04 16.87 -3.31
CA GLU A 232 10.36 18.03 -3.89
C GLU A 232 9.17 18.49 -3.03
N ALA A 233 8.38 17.55 -2.49
CA ALA A 233 7.31 17.87 -1.55
C ALA A 233 7.82 18.48 -0.23
N ALA A 234 8.99 18.05 0.26
CA ALA A 234 9.64 18.66 1.42
C ALA A 234 10.09 20.09 1.13
N TYR A 235 10.71 20.34 -0.03
CA TYR A 235 11.06 21.69 -0.48
C TYR A 235 9.83 22.59 -0.65
N ALA A 236 8.73 22.08 -1.20
CA ALA A 236 7.48 22.83 -1.33
C ALA A 236 6.91 23.27 0.04
N ARG A 237 7.09 22.43 1.07
CA ARG A 237 6.74 22.75 2.47
C ARG A 237 7.79 23.58 3.20
N LYS A 238 8.91 23.94 2.54
CA LYS A 238 10.08 24.63 3.13
C LYS A 238 10.76 23.85 4.26
N ASP A 239 10.61 22.52 4.29
CA ASP A 239 11.29 21.65 5.25
C ASP A 239 12.64 21.18 4.70
N ILE A 240 13.68 21.97 4.97
CA ILE A 240 15.04 21.75 4.46
C ILE A 240 15.65 20.47 5.04
N LYS A 241 15.39 20.16 6.31
CA LYS A 241 15.96 18.99 7.00
C LYS A 241 15.45 17.70 6.38
N GLN A 242 14.14 17.61 6.12
CA GLN A 242 13.58 16.45 5.42
C GLN A 242 14.09 16.33 3.99
N ALA A 243 14.19 17.45 3.26
CA ALA A 243 14.72 17.43 1.90
C ALA A 243 16.18 16.90 1.86
N GLN A 244 17.03 17.32 2.80
CA GLN A 244 18.40 16.80 2.96
C GLN A 244 18.41 15.30 3.31
N MET A 245 17.52 14.86 4.20
CA MET A 245 17.38 13.43 4.50
C MET A 245 17.03 12.58 3.27
N TYR A 246 16.12 13.06 2.41
CA TYR A 246 15.81 12.37 1.16
C TYR A 246 16.97 12.41 0.15
N GLN A 247 17.74 13.51 0.13
CA GLN A 247 18.94 13.61 -0.69
C GLN A 247 19.98 12.56 -0.31
N LEU A 248 20.28 12.41 0.99
CA LEU A 248 21.22 11.39 1.48
C LEU A 248 20.74 9.97 1.14
N LYS A 249 19.44 9.69 1.31
CA LYS A 249 18.87 8.39 0.91
C LYS A 249 19.00 8.11 -0.59
N LEU A 250 18.94 9.14 -1.43
CA LEU A 250 19.13 9.00 -2.87
C LEU A 250 20.58 8.63 -3.20
N GLU A 251 21.53 9.33 -2.57
CA GLU A 251 22.97 9.07 -2.70
C GLU A 251 23.34 7.66 -2.22
N GLU A 252 22.80 7.21 -1.09
CA GLU A 252 23.00 5.83 -0.60
C GLU A 252 22.58 4.76 -1.61
N ILE A 253 21.49 4.97 -2.36
CA ILE A 253 21.04 4.02 -3.39
C ILE A 253 21.96 4.09 -4.61
N GLU A 254 22.37 5.29 -5.03
CA GLU A 254 23.29 5.48 -6.15
C GLU A 254 24.67 4.88 -5.87
N ASP A 255 25.14 4.98 -4.64
CA ASP A 255 26.39 4.38 -4.17
C ASP A 255 26.31 2.86 -4.16
N LYS A 256 25.22 2.27 -3.66
CA LYS A 256 24.99 0.81 -3.73
C LYS A 256 24.99 0.30 -5.17
N GLU A 257 24.25 0.96 -6.07
CA GLU A 257 24.24 0.58 -7.49
C GLU A 257 25.60 0.76 -8.17
N ALA A 258 26.36 1.77 -7.77
CA ALA A 258 27.71 1.97 -8.28
C ALA A 258 28.65 0.87 -7.80
N TYR A 259 28.54 0.46 -6.54
CA TYR A 259 29.28 -0.66 -5.99
C TYR A 259 28.92 -1.97 -6.69
N ASP A 260 27.63 -2.27 -6.83
CA ASP A 260 27.14 -3.48 -7.52
C ASP A 260 27.69 -3.54 -8.96
N ARG A 261 27.69 -2.42 -9.69
CA ARG A 261 28.30 -2.34 -11.04
C ARG A 261 29.81 -2.61 -11.04
N ILE A 262 30.53 -2.23 -9.99
CA ILE A 262 31.97 -2.53 -9.86
C ILE A 262 32.16 -4.02 -9.61
N VAL A 263 31.35 -4.61 -8.73
CA VAL A 263 31.37 -6.06 -8.46
C VAL A 263 31.07 -6.87 -9.72
N ASP A 264 30.12 -6.43 -10.55
CA ASP A 264 29.74 -7.14 -11.78
C ASP A 264 30.82 -7.06 -12.87
N VAL A 265 31.62 -5.99 -12.89
CA VAL A 265 32.58 -5.72 -13.98
C VAL A 265 34.00 -6.15 -13.63
N PHE A 266 34.39 -6.09 -12.36
CA PHE A 266 35.77 -6.32 -11.93
C PHE A 266 35.90 -7.60 -11.10
N PRO A 267 37.06 -8.30 -11.19
CA PRO A 267 37.33 -9.45 -10.34
C PRO A 267 37.44 -9.03 -8.86
N ALA A 268 37.15 -9.97 -7.96
CA ALA A 268 36.96 -9.71 -6.53
C ALA A 268 38.17 -9.01 -5.85
N ASP A 269 39.38 -9.27 -6.31
CA ASP A 269 40.64 -8.69 -5.82
C ASP A 269 40.79 -7.18 -6.16
N GLN A 270 40.02 -6.69 -7.13
CA GLN A 270 40.08 -5.29 -7.58
C GLN A 270 38.90 -4.44 -7.12
N VAL A 271 37.82 -5.06 -6.61
CA VAL A 271 36.58 -4.37 -6.24
C VAL A 271 36.82 -3.26 -5.21
N GLU A 272 37.56 -3.56 -4.13
CA GLU A 272 37.79 -2.61 -3.04
C GLU A 272 38.60 -1.39 -3.50
N LYS A 273 39.71 -1.62 -4.22
CA LYS A 273 40.53 -0.56 -4.79
C LYS A 273 39.72 0.34 -5.74
N ARG A 274 38.91 -0.25 -6.62
CA ARG A 274 38.06 0.51 -7.56
C ARG A 274 36.97 1.31 -6.84
N TRP A 275 36.44 0.77 -5.75
CA TRP A 275 35.47 1.47 -4.92
C TRP A 275 36.10 2.68 -4.21
N GLU A 276 37.29 2.52 -3.63
CA GLU A 276 38.04 3.61 -2.98
C GLU A 276 38.41 4.73 -3.97
N GLU A 277 38.89 4.38 -5.17
CA GLU A 277 39.18 5.33 -6.25
C GLU A 277 37.95 6.18 -6.59
N ARG A 278 36.78 5.55 -6.70
CA ARG A 278 35.51 6.24 -6.97
C ARG A 278 35.09 7.15 -5.81
N GLN A 279 35.17 6.65 -4.57
CA GLN A 279 34.83 7.44 -3.38
C GLN A 279 35.73 8.67 -3.25
N SER A 280 37.03 8.51 -3.51
CA SER A 280 38.00 9.61 -3.54
C SER A 280 37.67 10.64 -4.64
N TYR A 281 37.32 10.17 -5.84
CA TYR A 281 36.89 11.03 -6.95
C TYR A 281 35.62 11.83 -6.62
N MET A 282 34.61 11.20 -6.04
CA MET A 282 33.35 11.85 -5.65
C MET A 282 33.55 12.90 -4.54
N LYS A 283 34.40 12.60 -3.54
CA LYS A 283 34.82 13.59 -2.52
C LYS A 283 35.60 14.75 -3.13
N GLY A 284 36.40 14.50 -4.17
CA GLY A 284 37.13 15.53 -4.91
C GLY A 284 36.24 16.45 -5.76
N ILE A 285 35.11 15.95 -6.26
CA ILE A 285 34.11 16.73 -7.01
C ILE A 285 33.29 17.62 -6.07
N THR A 286 32.76 17.07 -4.98
CA THR A 286 31.92 17.82 -4.02
C THR A 286 32.61 19.07 -3.48
N PHE A 287 33.91 19.00 -3.17
CA PHE A 287 34.70 20.16 -2.72
C PHE A 287 34.85 21.27 -3.77
N LYS A 288 34.98 20.91 -5.06
CA LYS A 288 35.17 21.88 -6.15
C LYS A 288 33.83 22.48 -6.60
N ASP A 289 32.79 21.66 -6.70
CA ASP A 289 31.48 22.11 -7.17
C ASP A 289 30.71 22.88 -6.10
N ASP A 290 30.80 22.53 -4.81
CA ASP A 290 30.20 23.34 -3.75
C ASP A 290 30.91 24.69 -3.58
N SER A 291 32.23 24.75 -3.75
CA SER A 291 32.98 26.01 -3.80
C SER A 291 32.51 26.90 -4.96
N ILE A 292 32.23 26.32 -6.13
CA ILE A 292 31.72 27.06 -7.30
C ILE A 292 30.24 27.45 -7.11
N ARG A 293 29.40 26.57 -6.54
CA ARG A 293 27.98 26.83 -6.28
C ARG A 293 27.79 27.89 -5.21
N ILE A 294 28.55 27.82 -4.11
CA ILE A 294 28.58 28.84 -3.05
C ILE A 294 29.07 30.16 -3.63
N LYS A 295 30.15 30.18 -4.42
CA LYS A 295 30.62 31.41 -5.10
C LYS A 295 29.54 31.97 -6.03
N ARG A 296 28.86 31.16 -6.84
CA ARG A 296 27.78 31.63 -7.73
C ARG A 296 26.56 32.12 -6.95
N ALA A 297 26.17 31.44 -5.88
CA ALA A 297 25.07 31.86 -5.00
C ALA A 297 25.39 33.17 -4.28
N MET A 298 26.61 33.32 -3.76
CA MET A 298 27.12 34.57 -3.15
C MET A 298 27.17 35.70 -4.18
N THR A 299 27.62 35.43 -5.41
CA THR A 299 27.68 36.44 -6.49
C THR A 299 26.26 36.85 -6.93
N SER A 300 25.31 35.91 -7.00
CA SER A 300 23.90 36.20 -7.28
C SER A 300 23.24 36.99 -6.15
N PHE A 301 23.58 36.70 -4.90
CA PHE A 301 23.08 37.43 -3.73
C PHE A 301 23.64 38.86 -3.68
N CYS A 302 24.96 39.04 -3.89
CA CYS A 302 25.58 40.36 -3.99
C CYS A 302 25.03 41.18 -5.17
N ASN A 303 24.78 40.55 -6.33
CA ASN A 303 24.19 41.24 -7.47
C ASN A 303 22.71 41.61 -7.27
N LYS A 304 21.94 40.82 -6.52
CA LYS A 304 20.55 41.18 -6.19
C LYS A 304 20.45 42.31 -5.18
N ASN A 305 21.41 42.42 -4.26
CA ASN A 305 21.45 43.54 -3.30
C ASN A 305 22.00 44.82 -3.94
N SER A 306 22.96 44.74 -4.88
CA SER A 306 23.48 45.91 -5.59
C SER A 306 22.51 46.48 -6.65
N VAL A 307 21.60 45.66 -7.18
CA VAL A 307 20.51 46.13 -8.05
C VAL A 307 19.41 46.82 -7.23
N LYS A 308 19.06 46.31 -6.03
CA LYS A 308 18.11 46.98 -5.13
C LYS A 308 18.61 48.32 -4.58
N GLU A 309 19.91 48.45 -4.29
CA GLU A 309 20.50 49.74 -3.86
C GLU A 309 20.61 50.77 -4.99
N LYS A 310 20.53 50.35 -6.26
CA LYS A 310 20.51 51.26 -7.41
C LYS A 310 19.10 51.62 -7.87
N GLU A 311 18.13 50.72 -7.71
CA GLU A 311 16.72 51.00 -8.02
C GLU A 311 16.09 52.02 -7.05
N GLU A 312 16.62 52.18 -5.83
CA GLU A 312 16.17 53.23 -4.89
C GLU A 312 16.73 54.64 -5.16
N LYS A 313 17.59 54.84 -6.18
CA LYS A 313 18.19 56.16 -6.50
C LYS A 313 17.90 56.71 -7.89
N GLU A 314 17.18 56.01 -8.76
CA GLU A 314 16.79 56.53 -10.07
C GLU A 314 15.33 56.17 -10.40
N GLU A 315 14.38 56.78 -9.70
CA GLU A 315 13.06 57.04 -10.26
C GLU A 315 13.08 58.39 -10.99
N GLU A 316 13.44 58.40 -12.28
CA GLU A 316 12.76 59.27 -13.25
C GLU A 316 13.09 58.90 -14.72
N LYS A 317 12.01 58.60 -15.46
CA LYS A 317 11.81 58.60 -16.93
C LYS A 317 12.10 57.31 -17.73
N PRO A 318 11.15 56.89 -18.59
CA PRO A 318 11.33 55.76 -19.47
C PRO A 318 12.08 56.18 -20.74
N LYS A 319 13.16 55.46 -21.08
CA LYS A 319 13.72 55.45 -22.44
C LYS A 319 13.79 54.02 -22.94
N LEU A 320 13.00 53.72 -23.97
CA LEU A 320 13.24 52.59 -24.85
C LEU A 320 14.67 52.68 -25.41
N LYS A 321 15.49 51.67 -25.14
CA LYS A 321 16.67 51.39 -25.95
C LYS A 321 16.84 49.89 -26.19
N SER A 322 17.29 49.65 -27.41
CA SER A 322 17.45 48.40 -28.13
C SER A 322 18.39 47.38 -27.47
N LEU A 323 18.14 46.11 -27.81
CA LEU A 323 19.00 44.96 -27.53
C LEU A 323 20.42 45.15 -28.13
N PRO A 324 21.50 44.89 -27.38
CA PRO A 324 22.82 44.80 -27.97
C PRO A 324 23.13 43.39 -28.47
N ALA A 325 23.96 43.38 -29.50
CA ALA A 325 24.39 42.23 -30.27
C ALA A 325 25.28 41.25 -29.49
N ARG A 326 25.22 40.01 -30.00
CA ARG A 326 26.02 38.81 -29.69
C ARG A 326 27.51 39.14 -29.44
N VAL A 327 27.93 39.01 -28.18
CA VAL A 327 29.35 39.09 -27.79
C VAL A 327 30.08 37.84 -28.27
N LYS A 328 31.15 38.04 -29.05
CA LYS A 328 32.08 37.00 -29.48
C LYS A 328 32.88 36.49 -28.28
N ASN A 329 32.91 35.18 -28.10
CA ASN A 329 33.75 34.50 -27.11
C ASN A 329 35.23 34.83 -27.39
N SER A 330 35.86 35.59 -26.50
CA SER A 330 37.32 35.72 -26.43
C SER A 330 37.88 34.57 -25.59
N SER A 331 38.85 33.86 -26.16
CA SER A 331 39.57 32.77 -25.53
C SER A 331 40.42 33.31 -24.37
N ILE A 332 39.93 33.19 -23.14
CA ILE A 332 40.71 33.45 -21.94
C ILE A 332 41.75 32.32 -21.79
N LYS A 333 43.01 32.63 -22.12
CA LYS A 333 44.16 31.80 -21.73
C LYS A 333 44.24 31.81 -20.20
N ARG A 334 44.05 30.65 -19.57
CA ARG A 334 44.26 30.47 -18.13
C ARG A 334 45.76 30.33 -17.85
N PRO A 335 46.29 30.93 -16.78
CA PRO A 335 47.66 30.67 -16.35
C PRO A 335 47.78 29.22 -15.87
N TYR A 336 48.85 28.54 -16.27
CA TYR A 336 49.21 27.23 -15.74
C TYR A 336 49.39 27.35 -14.23
N LYS A 337 48.63 26.56 -13.46
CA LYS A 337 48.84 26.42 -12.02
C LYS A 337 50.12 25.62 -11.80
N LYS A 338 51.02 26.15 -10.98
CA LYS A 338 52.17 25.41 -10.45
C LYS A 338 51.63 24.16 -9.74
N HIS A 339 52.18 23.01 -10.13
CA HIS A 339 52.03 21.78 -9.36
C HIS A 339 52.93 21.91 -8.15
N TYR A 340 52.33 22.06 -6.96
CA TYR A 340 53.07 21.97 -5.72
C TYR A 340 53.38 20.50 -5.44
N THR A 341 54.63 20.22 -5.10
CA THR A 341 55.04 18.94 -4.55
C THR A 341 54.51 18.79 -3.12
N ALA A 342 54.37 17.56 -2.63
CA ALA A 342 53.89 17.31 -1.27
C ALA A 342 54.74 18.05 -0.21
N GLN A 343 56.06 18.17 -0.46
CA GLN A 343 56.99 18.90 0.41
C GLN A 343 56.73 20.41 0.44
N GLU A 344 56.31 21.02 -0.67
CA GLU A 344 55.96 22.45 -0.70
C GLU A 344 54.65 22.72 0.05
N ILE A 345 53.70 21.78 0.00
CA ILE A 345 52.45 21.87 0.76
C ILE A 345 52.71 21.73 2.26
N GLU A 346 53.54 20.77 2.68
CA GLU A 346 53.93 20.60 4.09
C GLU A 346 54.60 21.86 4.63
N LYS A 347 55.52 22.46 3.86
CA LYS A 347 56.22 23.68 4.26
C LYS A 347 55.28 24.89 4.40
N GLU A 348 54.25 24.98 3.54
CA GLU A 348 53.24 26.04 3.62
C GLU A 348 52.29 25.84 4.82
N ILE A 349 51.98 24.58 5.16
CA ILE A 349 51.19 24.24 6.36
C ILE A 349 51.96 24.63 7.63
N ASP A 350 53.25 24.29 7.73
CA ASP A 350 54.07 24.62 8.89
C ASP A 350 54.20 26.15 9.08
N GLU A 351 54.32 26.89 7.98
CA GLU A 351 54.37 28.36 8.03
C GLU A 351 53.05 28.99 8.51
N LEU A 352 51.91 28.40 8.14
CA LEU A 352 50.59 28.83 8.59
C LEU A 352 50.33 28.48 10.05
N VAL A 353 50.76 27.30 10.51
CA VAL A 353 50.68 26.89 11.92
C VAL A 353 51.49 27.84 12.79
N SER A 354 52.72 28.16 12.38
CA SER A 354 53.58 29.13 13.07
C SER A 354 52.91 30.52 13.17
N LYS A 355 52.32 31.02 12.08
CA LYS A 355 51.57 32.30 12.08
C LYS A 355 50.36 32.28 13.00
N ILE A 356 49.65 31.15 13.11
CA ILE A 356 48.49 31.00 14.00
C ILE A 356 48.94 31.07 15.47
N ASP A 357 50.05 30.42 15.81
CA ASP A 357 50.56 30.44 17.17
C ASP A 357 51.11 31.81 17.58
N ASP A 358 51.73 32.54 16.66
CA ASP A 358 52.11 33.94 16.88
C ASP A 358 50.89 34.85 17.09
N LEU A 359 49.81 34.63 16.34
CA LEU A 359 48.56 35.38 16.51
C LEU A 359 47.86 35.06 17.85
N LYS A 360 47.98 33.81 18.35
CA LYS A 360 47.48 33.44 19.67
C LYS A 360 48.29 34.11 20.78
N LYS A 361 49.61 34.18 20.65
CA LYS A 361 50.49 34.86 21.62
C LYS A 361 50.25 36.36 21.69
N LYS A 362 49.84 37.01 20.59
CA LYS A 362 49.51 38.44 20.54
C LYS A 362 48.11 38.79 21.08
N LYS A 363 47.27 37.81 21.41
CA LYS A 363 45.91 37.99 21.94
C LYS A 363 45.78 37.80 23.46
N VAL A 364 46.91 37.63 24.15
CA VAL A 364 47.07 37.70 25.62
C VAL A 364 47.88 38.96 25.92
#